data_AF-A0A7R8VJA6-F1
#
_entry.id   AF-A0A7R8VJA6-F1
#
_cell.length_a   1.000
_cell.length_b   1.000
_cell.length_c   1.000
_cell.angle_alpha   90.00
_cell.angle_beta   90.00
_cell.angle_gamma   90.00
#
_symmetry.space_group_name_H-M   'P 1'
#
loop_
_entity.id
_entity.type
_entity.pdbx_description
1 polymer ?
#
loop_
_entity_poly.entity_id
_entity_poly.type
_entity_poly.pdbx_seq_one_letter_code
_entity_poly.pdbx_strand_id
1 'polypeptide(L)'
;MGTQKHKNIMVTLGHRDTRIPWEHGDMEITRVPFILTSLCCVHISSMFQRLTRQCLTLVKSLAGDDDVKARMGTAGIAPLIVLAMNNHKQSASLAATASACMAAITLRSPANSKSLIEAGAAEAILETMKTHQNDTIVQKQCSWAIRNIVSRDRSLNNTFLSLGAEELLQEALKRHGSNCEYDIKSALRDLECEVELIERWTGKGGALN
;
A
#
# COMPACT_ATOMS: atom_id res chain seq x y z
N MET A 1 -68.74 -39.66 -23.46
CA MET A 1 -68.69 -40.38 -24.75
C MET A 1 -68.15 -39.40 -25.80
N GLY A 2 -66.98 -39.67 -26.40
CA GLY A 2 -66.36 -38.89 -27.48
C GLY A 2 -65.31 -37.85 -27.02
N THR A 3 -64.02 -38.20 -26.86
CA THR A 3 -62.90 -38.20 -27.85
C THR A 3 -62.36 -36.82 -28.27
N GLN A 4 -61.41 -36.30 -27.49
CA GLN A 4 -60.43 -35.29 -27.91
C GLN A 4 -59.26 -35.97 -28.64
N LYS A 5 -59.01 -35.59 -29.89
CA LYS A 5 -57.84 -36.01 -30.69
C LYS A 5 -56.64 -35.14 -30.32
N HIS A 6 -55.69 -35.67 -29.54
CA HIS A 6 -54.33 -35.14 -29.46
C HIS A 6 -53.44 -35.84 -30.51
N LYS A 7 -52.72 -35.03 -31.29
CA LYS A 7 -51.75 -35.49 -32.29
C LYS A 7 -50.42 -35.84 -31.62
N ASN A 8 -49.89 -36.98 -32.02
CA ASN A 8 -48.58 -37.56 -31.73
C ASN A 8 -47.42 -36.59 -31.97
N ILE A 9 -46.44 -36.57 -31.06
CA ILE A 9 -45.01 -36.63 -31.42
C ILE A 9 -44.31 -37.52 -30.39
N MET A 10 -43.84 -38.67 -30.88
CA MET A 10 -43.01 -39.66 -30.20
C MET A 10 -41.57 -39.35 -30.59
N VAL A 11 -40.68 -39.04 -29.63
CA VAL A 11 -39.24 -39.04 -29.86
C VAL A 11 -38.61 -40.07 -28.92
N THR A 12 -38.00 -41.04 -29.58
CA THR A 12 -37.38 -42.28 -29.11
C THR A 12 -36.16 -42.05 -28.21
N LEU A 13 -36.10 -42.80 -27.11
CA LEU A 13 -34.92 -43.03 -26.28
C LEU A 13 -33.92 -43.93 -27.02
N GLY A 14 -32.68 -43.46 -27.18
CA GLY A 14 -31.55 -44.24 -27.69
C GLY A 14 -30.48 -44.43 -26.62
N HIS A 15 -30.47 -45.59 -25.97
CA HIS A 15 -29.32 -46.13 -25.23
C HIS A 15 -28.28 -46.69 -26.22
N ARG A 16 -27.01 -46.29 -26.06
CA ARG A 16 -25.71 -46.90 -26.49
C ARG A 16 -24.71 -45.72 -26.48
N ASP A 17 -23.52 -45.74 -25.91
CA ASP A 17 -22.57 -46.79 -25.57
C ASP A 17 -21.58 -46.19 -24.54
N THR A 18 -21.42 -46.84 -23.40
CA THR A 18 -20.40 -46.55 -22.38
C THR A 18 -19.13 -47.31 -22.74
N ARG A 19 -18.12 -46.61 -23.28
CA ARG A 19 -16.69 -46.97 -23.20
C ARG A 19 -15.83 -45.89 -23.85
N ILE A 20 -15.24 -45.01 -23.03
CA ILE A 20 -14.02 -44.27 -23.43
C ILE A 20 -12.85 -45.03 -22.78
N PRO A 21 -11.94 -45.64 -23.56
CA PRO A 21 -10.81 -46.39 -23.01
C PRO A 21 -9.82 -45.44 -22.34
N TRP A 22 -9.50 -45.68 -21.08
CA TRP A 22 -8.44 -45.00 -20.32
C TRP A 22 -7.08 -45.66 -20.63
N GLU A 23 -6.61 -45.60 -21.88
CA GLU A 23 -5.27 -46.10 -22.20
C GLU A 23 -4.24 -44.97 -22.13
N HIS A 24 -3.42 -45.03 -21.07
CA HIS A 24 -2.06 -44.49 -20.95
C HIS A 24 -1.82 -43.01 -21.30
N GLY A 25 -1.75 -42.13 -20.28
CA GLY A 25 -0.90 -40.93 -20.36
C GLY A 25 -1.40 -39.59 -19.78
N ASP A 26 -2.61 -39.48 -19.24
CA ASP A 26 -3.20 -38.15 -18.95
C ASP A 26 -2.98 -37.61 -17.53
N MET A 27 -1.73 -37.51 -17.07
CA MET A 27 -1.39 -36.78 -15.82
C MET A 27 -0.94 -35.32 -16.02
N GLU A 28 -0.91 -34.80 -17.25
CA GLU A 28 -0.46 -33.41 -17.52
C GLU A 28 -1.57 -32.44 -17.99
N ILE A 29 -2.68 -32.92 -18.56
CA ILE A 29 -3.64 -32.06 -19.27
C ILE A 29 -4.63 -31.34 -18.32
N THR A 30 -4.94 -31.91 -17.15
CA THR A 30 -5.84 -31.28 -16.16
C THR A 30 -5.22 -30.11 -15.40
N ARG A 31 -3.89 -29.93 -15.45
CA ARG A 31 -3.20 -28.79 -14.82
C ARG A 31 -3.14 -27.57 -15.72
N VAL A 32 -3.24 -27.73 -17.04
CA VAL A 32 -3.09 -26.63 -18.01
C VAL A 32 -4.17 -25.54 -17.83
N PRO A 33 -5.46 -25.85 -17.64
CA PRO A 33 -6.48 -24.82 -17.38
C PRO A 33 -6.23 -24.06 -16.07
N PHE A 34 -5.86 -24.76 -14.99
CA PHE A 34 -5.57 -24.16 -13.70
C PHE A 34 -4.31 -23.26 -13.74
N ILE A 35 -3.27 -23.71 -14.44
CA ILE A 35 -2.04 -22.93 -14.67
C ILE A 35 -2.36 -21.68 -15.48
N LEU A 36 -3.14 -21.79 -16.57
CA LEU A 36 -3.53 -20.64 -17.39
C LEU A 36 -4.42 -19.64 -16.63
N THR A 37 -5.37 -20.11 -15.80
CA THR A 37 -6.16 -19.24 -14.93
C THR A 37 -5.28 -18.55 -13.89
N SER A 38 -4.36 -19.28 -13.25
CA SER A 38 -3.41 -18.73 -12.28
C SER A 38 -2.48 -17.68 -12.91
N LEU A 39 -1.91 -17.96 -14.07
CA LEU A 39 -1.09 -17.01 -14.84
C LEU A 39 -1.89 -15.77 -15.25
N CYS A 40 -3.14 -15.94 -15.70
CA CYS A 40 -4.03 -14.83 -16.01
C CYS A 40 -4.32 -13.97 -14.77
N CYS A 41 -4.63 -14.61 -13.63
CA CYS A 41 -4.86 -13.92 -12.36
C CYS A 41 -3.61 -13.15 -11.88
N VAL A 42 -2.42 -13.75 -11.95
CA VAL A 42 -1.15 -13.11 -11.61
C VAL A 42 -0.88 -11.92 -12.54
N HIS A 43 -1.14 -12.07 -13.84
CA HIS A 43 -0.97 -11.00 -14.81
C HIS A 43 -1.92 -9.82 -14.56
N ILE A 44 -3.21 -10.09 -14.33
CA ILE A 44 -4.22 -9.08 -14.01
C ILE A 44 -3.85 -8.35 -12.70
N SER A 45 -3.46 -9.10 -11.67
CA SER A 45 -3.03 -8.53 -10.37
C SER A 45 -1.81 -7.62 -10.53
N SER A 46 -0.81 -8.05 -11.30
CA SER A 46 0.39 -7.26 -11.61
C SER A 46 0.06 -5.99 -12.42
N MET A 47 -0.85 -6.08 -13.38
CA MET A 47 -1.31 -4.92 -14.15
C MET A 47 -2.06 -3.91 -13.25
N PHE A 48 -2.95 -4.39 -12.39
CA PHE A 48 -3.68 -3.54 -11.44
C PHE A 48 -2.72 -2.82 -10.49
N GLN A 49 -1.76 -3.54 -9.92
CA GLN A 49 -0.72 -2.97 -9.06
C GLN A 49 0.09 -1.86 -9.76
N ARG A 50 0.43 -2.03 -11.06
CA ARG A 50 1.12 -1.00 -11.84
C ARG A 50 0.26 0.25 -12.02
N LEU A 51 -1.02 0.08 -12.35
CA LEU A 51 -1.96 1.19 -12.49
C LEU A 51 -2.11 1.94 -11.16
N THR A 52 -2.34 1.24 -10.06
CA THR A 52 -2.44 1.83 -8.71
C THR A 52 -1.20 2.65 -8.36
N ARG A 53 0.00 2.12 -8.63
CA ARG A 53 1.25 2.85 -8.39
C ARG A 53 1.33 4.14 -9.22
N GLN A 54 0.89 4.11 -10.49
CA GLN A 54 0.89 5.31 -11.34
C GLN A 54 -0.12 6.34 -10.83
N CYS A 55 -1.31 5.92 -10.42
CA CYS A 55 -2.31 6.80 -9.81
C CYS A 55 -1.76 7.47 -8.54
N LEU A 56 -1.13 6.71 -7.63
CA LEU A 56 -0.50 7.26 -6.43
C LEU A 56 0.63 8.25 -6.75
N THR A 57 1.42 7.96 -7.80
CA THR A 57 2.49 8.85 -8.27
C THR A 57 1.91 10.17 -8.81
N LEU A 58 0.82 10.10 -9.56
CA LEU A 58 0.12 11.29 -10.04
C LEU A 58 -0.43 12.12 -8.87
N VAL A 59 -1.12 11.50 -7.91
CA VAL A 59 -1.64 12.18 -6.71
C VAL A 59 -0.52 12.85 -5.94
N LYS A 60 0.63 12.17 -5.76
CA LYS A 60 1.82 12.76 -5.13
C LYS A 60 2.29 14.01 -5.88
N SER A 61 2.37 13.96 -7.21
CA SER A 61 2.80 15.12 -8.02
C SER A 61 1.81 16.28 -7.93
N LEU A 62 0.51 16.00 -7.96
CA LEU A 62 -0.56 16.99 -7.83
C LEU A 62 -0.59 17.64 -6.44
N ALA A 63 -0.19 16.91 -5.40
CA ALA A 63 -0.08 17.43 -4.03
C ALA A 63 1.02 18.49 -3.83
N GLY A 64 1.79 18.83 -4.89
CA GLY A 64 2.66 20.01 -4.88
C GLY A 64 1.90 21.33 -4.78
N ASP A 65 0.64 21.36 -5.22
CA ASP A 65 -0.26 22.50 -5.12
C ASP A 65 -1.16 22.34 -3.88
N ASP A 66 -1.16 23.34 -2.99
CA ASP A 66 -1.87 23.27 -1.71
C ASP A 66 -3.41 23.32 -1.90
N ASP A 67 -3.91 23.99 -2.94
CA ASP A 67 -5.35 24.04 -3.25
C ASP A 67 -5.83 22.70 -3.82
N VAL A 68 -5.05 22.09 -4.72
CA VAL A 68 -5.33 20.75 -5.25
C VAL A 68 -5.30 19.73 -4.11
N LYS A 69 -4.30 19.82 -3.22
CA LYS A 69 -4.18 18.95 -2.04
C LYS A 69 -5.38 19.06 -1.10
N ALA A 70 -5.88 20.27 -0.86
CA ALA A 70 -7.08 20.49 -0.06
C ALA A 70 -8.32 19.85 -0.73
N ARG A 71 -8.50 20.07 -2.04
CA ARG A 71 -9.60 19.46 -2.81
C ARG A 71 -9.54 17.93 -2.79
N MET A 72 -8.37 17.34 -2.99
CA MET A 72 -8.19 15.88 -2.89
C MET A 72 -8.55 15.34 -1.50
N GLY A 73 -8.17 16.07 -0.44
CA GLY A 73 -8.58 15.77 0.93
C GLY A 73 -10.09 15.70 1.08
N THR A 74 -10.80 16.75 0.66
CA THR A 74 -12.27 16.80 0.71
C THR A 74 -12.96 15.75 -0.15
N ALA A 75 -12.30 15.28 -1.22
CA ALA A 75 -12.80 14.23 -2.10
C ALA A 75 -12.59 12.80 -1.56
N GLY A 76 -12.02 12.64 -0.36
CA GLY A 76 -11.86 11.33 0.27
C GLY A 76 -10.65 10.52 -0.23
N ILE A 77 -9.54 11.19 -0.60
CA ILE A 77 -8.34 10.48 -1.09
C ILE A 77 -7.68 9.61 0.00
N ALA A 78 -7.79 9.98 1.27
CA ALA A 78 -7.12 9.30 2.39
C ALA A 78 -7.42 7.79 2.50
N PRO A 79 -8.69 7.34 2.60
CA PRO A 79 -9.02 5.92 2.67
C PRO A 79 -8.58 5.14 1.42
N LEU A 80 -8.55 5.78 0.25
CA LEU A 80 -8.11 5.12 -0.99
C LEU A 80 -6.61 4.82 -0.99
N ILE A 81 -5.78 5.74 -0.46
CA ILE A 81 -4.34 5.52 -0.35
C ILE A 81 -4.05 4.41 0.66
N VAL A 82 -4.73 4.41 1.82
CA VAL A 82 -4.57 3.36 2.84
C VAL A 82 -5.02 2.00 2.30
N LEU A 83 -6.15 1.95 1.61
CA LEU A 83 -6.63 0.73 0.95
C LEU A 83 -5.65 0.20 -0.10
N ALA A 84 -5.09 1.08 -0.93
CA ALA A 84 -4.09 0.69 -1.93
C ALA A 84 -2.83 0.08 -1.28
N MET A 85 -2.33 0.68 -0.21
CA MET A 85 -1.21 0.13 0.57
C MET A 85 -1.56 -1.24 1.15
N ASN A 86 -2.76 -1.38 1.73
CA ASN A 86 -3.22 -2.61 2.38
C ASN A 86 -3.48 -3.77 1.40
N ASN A 87 -3.95 -3.49 0.19
CA ASN A 87 -4.19 -4.52 -0.83
C ASN A 87 -2.90 -5.03 -1.48
N HIS A 88 -1.83 -4.24 -1.42
CA HIS A 88 -0.56 -4.56 -2.06
C HIS A 88 0.62 -4.54 -1.08
N LYS A 89 0.36 -4.96 0.17
CA LYS A 89 1.36 -4.99 1.27
C LYS A 89 2.66 -5.67 0.91
N GLN A 90 2.64 -6.70 0.06
CA GLN A 90 3.85 -7.44 -0.32
C GLN A 90 4.73 -6.71 -1.35
N SER A 91 4.25 -5.60 -1.94
CA SER A 91 5.03 -4.84 -2.89
C SER A 91 5.76 -3.69 -2.22
N ALA A 92 7.07 -3.83 -2.03
CA ALA A 92 7.92 -2.74 -1.52
C ALA A 92 7.80 -1.47 -2.38
N SER A 93 7.78 -1.60 -3.71
CA SER A 93 7.63 -0.46 -4.63
C SER A 93 6.30 0.29 -4.46
N LEU A 94 5.18 -0.43 -4.36
CA LEU A 94 3.88 0.20 -4.17
C LEU A 94 3.75 0.79 -2.76
N ALA A 95 4.21 0.06 -1.74
CA ALA A 95 4.28 0.52 -0.36
C ALA A 95 5.07 1.83 -0.24
N ALA A 96 6.29 1.89 -0.80
CA ALA A 96 7.09 3.11 -0.83
C ALA A 96 6.38 4.26 -1.55
N THR A 97 5.70 3.98 -2.67
CA THR A 97 4.94 4.99 -3.43
C THR A 97 3.75 5.50 -2.65
N ALA A 98 3.02 4.62 -1.97
CA ALA A 98 1.88 4.97 -1.13
C ALA A 98 2.32 5.82 0.08
N SER A 99 3.38 5.42 0.79
CA SER A 99 3.95 6.22 1.89
C SER A 99 4.44 7.58 1.40
N ALA A 100 5.10 7.64 0.24
CA ALA A 100 5.52 8.90 -0.37
C ALA A 100 4.33 9.80 -0.75
N CYS A 101 3.22 9.19 -1.19
CA CYS A 101 1.97 9.88 -1.48
C CYS A 101 1.36 10.46 -0.20
N MET A 102 1.25 9.67 0.87
CA MET A 102 0.79 10.11 2.19
C MET A 102 1.64 11.28 2.72
N ALA A 103 2.97 11.18 2.62
CA ALA A 103 3.88 12.26 3.01
C ALA A 103 3.63 13.56 2.23
N ALA A 104 3.35 13.45 0.92
CA ALA A 104 3.08 14.63 0.09
C ALA A 104 1.74 15.30 0.42
N ILE A 105 0.66 14.51 0.59
CA ILE A 105 -0.67 15.06 0.87
C ILE A 105 -0.81 15.64 2.28
N THR A 106 0.04 15.23 3.23
CA THR A 106 0.04 15.72 4.62
C THR A 106 0.95 16.92 4.84
N LEU A 107 1.89 17.17 3.92
CA LEU A 107 2.81 18.29 4.04
C LEU A 107 2.03 19.62 4.11
N ARG A 108 2.16 20.32 5.25
CA ARG A 108 1.46 21.58 5.56
C ARG A 108 -0.07 21.47 5.51
N SER A 109 -0.63 20.27 5.71
CA SER A 109 -2.09 20.03 5.66
C SER A 109 -2.56 19.20 6.87
N PRO A 110 -2.82 19.84 8.03
CA PRO A 110 -3.29 19.12 9.22
C PRO A 110 -4.67 18.46 9.03
N ALA A 111 -5.53 19.00 8.15
CA ALA A 111 -6.79 18.36 7.79
C ALA A 111 -6.56 16.99 7.13
N ASN A 112 -5.64 16.90 6.17
CA ASN A 112 -5.30 15.62 5.54
C ASN A 112 -4.60 14.66 6.50
N SER A 113 -3.78 15.16 7.43
CA SER A 113 -3.20 14.34 8.50
C SER A 113 -4.28 13.65 9.32
N LYS A 114 -5.30 14.39 9.77
CA LYS A 114 -6.43 13.83 10.54
C LYS A 114 -7.21 12.81 9.72
N SER A 115 -7.57 13.13 8.48
CA SER A 115 -8.30 12.19 7.61
C SER A 115 -7.51 10.90 7.31
N LEU A 116 -6.18 10.96 7.24
CA LEU A 116 -5.36 9.76 7.10
C LEU A 116 -5.33 8.91 8.38
N ILE A 117 -5.21 9.56 9.55
CA ILE A 117 -5.28 8.86 10.84
C ILE A 117 -6.63 8.18 11.02
N GLU A 118 -7.73 8.88 10.74
CA GLU A 118 -9.09 8.32 10.77
C GLU A 118 -9.26 7.15 9.79
N ALA A 119 -8.54 7.15 8.67
CA ALA A 119 -8.52 6.06 7.69
C ALA A 119 -7.61 4.87 8.08
N GLY A 120 -6.94 4.90 9.23
CA GLY A 120 -6.05 3.82 9.69
C GLY A 120 -4.65 3.86 9.07
N ALA A 121 -4.16 5.05 8.70
CA ALA A 121 -2.83 5.19 8.12
C ALA A 121 -1.70 4.82 9.11
N ALA A 122 -1.89 5.02 10.42
CA ALA A 122 -0.85 4.73 11.40
C ALA A 122 -0.50 3.24 11.43
N GLU A 123 -1.52 2.39 11.55
CA GLU A 123 -1.38 0.93 11.51
C GLU A 123 -0.81 0.48 10.16
N ALA A 124 -1.31 1.03 9.05
CA ALA A 124 -0.86 0.66 7.71
C ALA A 124 0.62 0.99 7.49
N ILE A 125 1.09 2.17 7.94
CA ILE A 125 2.49 2.59 7.82
C ILE A 125 3.39 1.70 8.67
N LEU A 126 3.04 1.45 9.93
CA LEU A 126 3.88 0.65 10.83
C LEU A 126 3.92 -0.83 10.39
N GLU A 127 2.80 -1.38 9.92
CA GLU A 127 2.77 -2.73 9.36
C GLU A 127 3.62 -2.83 8.09
N THR A 128 3.60 -1.79 7.27
CA THR A 128 4.46 -1.69 6.08
C THR A 128 5.94 -1.66 6.45
N MET A 129 6.31 -0.90 7.48
CA MET A 129 7.68 -0.87 8.00
C MET A 129 8.12 -2.24 8.53
N LYS A 130 7.24 -2.99 9.21
CA LYS A 130 7.52 -4.36 9.66
C LYS A 130 7.69 -5.33 8.48
N THR A 131 6.78 -5.27 7.50
CA THR A 131 6.78 -6.15 6.32
C THR A 131 8.05 -5.95 5.49
N HIS A 132 8.47 -4.69 5.29
CA HIS A 132 9.63 -4.33 4.48
C HIS A 132 10.78 -3.80 5.34
N GLN A 133 11.06 -4.47 6.46
CA GLN A 133 12.09 -4.04 7.41
C GLN A 133 13.50 -3.95 6.79
N ASN A 134 13.76 -4.67 5.70
CA ASN A 134 15.05 -4.69 5.01
C ASN A 134 15.13 -3.74 3.81
N ASP A 135 14.03 -3.04 3.45
CA ASP A 135 14.02 -2.10 2.32
C ASP A 135 14.21 -0.67 2.82
N THR A 136 15.41 -0.12 2.63
CA THR A 136 15.75 1.24 3.04
C THR A 136 14.83 2.31 2.43
N ILE A 137 14.37 2.13 1.19
CA ILE A 137 13.49 3.10 0.52
C ILE A 137 12.14 3.11 1.23
N VAL A 138 11.58 1.94 1.54
CA VAL A 138 10.32 1.85 2.29
C VAL A 138 10.46 2.48 3.68
N GLN A 139 11.53 2.16 4.42
CA GLN A 139 11.76 2.76 5.75
C GLN A 139 11.83 4.28 5.70
N LYS A 140 12.55 4.83 4.71
CA LYS A 140 12.64 6.27 4.48
C LYS A 140 11.29 6.90 4.18
N GLN A 141 10.52 6.35 3.24
CA GLN A 141 9.21 6.91 2.86
C GLN A 141 8.20 6.83 3.99
N CYS A 142 8.21 5.74 4.78
CA CYS A 142 7.36 5.61 5.95
C CYS A 142 7.73 6.64 7.03
N SER A 143 9.04 6.83 7.29
CA SER A 143 9.51 7.85 8.24
C SER A 143 9.07 9.26 7.82
N TRP A 144 9.14 9.57 6.52
CA TRP A 144 8.64 10.85 5.99
C TRP A 144 7.12 11.02 6.14
N ALA A 145 6.36 9.95 5.93
CA ALA A 145 4.91 9.96 6.12
C ALA A 145 4.57 10.25 7.59
N ILE A 146 5.17 9.51 8.53
CA ILE A 146 4.98 9.71 9.98
C ILE A 146 5.31 11.16 10.35
N ARG A 147 6.53 11.61 10.03
CA ARG A 147 6.99 12.98 10.32
C ARG A 147 6.00 14.03 9.83
N ASN A 148 5.58 13.94 8.56
CA ASN A 148 4.70 14.95 7.99
C ASN A 148 3.30 14.92 8.60
N ILE A 149 2.75 13.72 8.89
CA ILE A 149 1.45 13.56 9.55
C ILE A 149 1.44 14.28 10.90
N VAL A 150 2.46 14.05 11.73
CA VAL A 150 2.49 14.58 13.10
C VAL A 150 3.03 16.01 13.23
N SER A 151 3.81 16.49 12.24
CA SER A 151 4.55 17.77 12.32
C SER A 151 3.74 19.02 12.66
N ARG A 152 2.42 19.01 12.44
CA ARG A 152 1.51 20.15 12.69
C ARG A 152 0.43 19.87 13.72
N ASP A 153 0.39 18.66 14.28
CA ASP A 153 -0.59 18.26 15.29
C ASP A 153 -0.02 17.17 16.20
N ARG A 154 0.51 17.59 17.36
CA ARG A 154 1.11 16.69 18.35
C ARG A 154 0.10 15.74 18.98
N SER A 155 -1.21 16.03 18.91
CA SER A 155 -2.22 15.10 19.43
C SER A 155 -2.23 13.77 18.66
N LEU A 156 -1.69 13.74 17.43
CA LEU A 156 -1.57 12.55 16.61
C LEU A 156 -0.38 11.66 17.01
N ASN A 157 0.56 12.15 17.84
CA ASN A 157 1.74 11.39 18.27
C ASN A 157 1.31 10.12 19.00
N ASN A 158 0.35 10.23 19.92
CA ASN A 158 -0.13 9.11 20.73
C ASN A 158 -0.64 7.95 19.86
N THR A 159 -1.28 8.23 18.73
CA THR A 159 -1.75 7.17 17.82
C THR A 159 -0.60 6.33 17.29
N PHE A 160 0.52 6.94 16.92
CA PHE A 160 1.71 6.21 16.47
C PHE A 160 2.44 5.55 17.63
N LEU A 161 2.65 6.26 18.74
CA LEU A 161 3.39 5.76 19.89
C LEU A 161 2.69 4.56 20.53
N SER A 162 1.37 4.57 20.66
CA SER A 162 0.61 3.43 21.21
C SER A 162 0.70 2.17 20.36
N LEU A 163 1.09 2.31 19.08
CA LEU A 163 1.26 1.20 18.14
C LEU A 163 2.74 0.72 18.05
N GLY A 164 3.64 1.29 18.87
CA GLY A 164 5.06 0.94 18.91
C GLY A 164 5.90 1.57 17.80
N ALA A 165 5.56 2.80 17.39
CA ALA A 165 6.32 3.52 16.36
C ALA A 165 7.76 3.81 16.77
N GLU A 166 8.00 4.13 18.05
CA GLU A 166 9.33 4.45 18.55
C GLU A 166 10.29 3.26 18.41
N GLU A 167 9.91 2.09 18.93
CA GLU A 167 10.74 0.89 18.85
C GLU A 167 11.02 0.51 17.40
N LEU A 168 10.01 0.62 16.54
CA LEU A 168 10.14 0.28 15.13
C LEU A 168 11.09 1.23 14.37
N LEU A 169 11.00 2.53 14.64
CA LEU A 169 11.91 3.53 14.07
C LEU A 169 13.34 3.35 14.60
N GLN A 170 13.51 3.05 15.90
CA GLN A 170 14.83 2.76 16.47
C GLN A 170 15.47 1.51 15.85
N GLU A 171 14.69 0.44 15.62
CA GLU A 171 15.17 -0.75 14.92
C GLU A 171 15.51 -0.48 13.45
N ALA A 172 14.71 0.35 12.77
CA ALA A 172 15.03 0.81 11.42
C ALA A 172 16.33 1.63 11.40
N LEU A 173 16.57 2.48 12.42
CA LEU A 173 17.77 3.28 12.55
C LEU A 173 19.02 2.41 12.74
N LYS A 174 18.95 1.40 13.61
CA LYS A 174 20.04 0.43 13.81
C LYS A 174 20.38 -0.32 12.53
N ARG A 175 19.36 -0.69 11.75
CA ARG A 175 19.53 -1.50 10.54
C ARG A 175 20.00 -0.68 9.32
N HIS A 176 19.53 0.56 9.17
CA HIS A 176 19.69 1.35 7.95
C HIS A 176 20.37 2.72 8.16
N GLY A 177 20.94 2.97 9.35
CA GLY A 177 21.42 4.29 9.77
C GLY A 177 22.29 5.02 8.74
N SER A 178 23.15 4.32 8.00
CA SER A 178 24.00 4.96 6.98
C SER A 178 23.21 5.67 5.85
N ASN A 179 22.00 5.19 5.53
CA ASN A 179 21.25 5.65 4.35
C ASN A 179 20.01 6.49 4.70
N CYS A 180 19.45 6.34 5.89
CA CYS A 180 18.22 7.03 6.28
C CYS A 180 18.19 7.52 7.74
N GLU A 181 19.36 7.66 8.39
CA GLU A 181 19.45 8.18 9.77
C GLU A 181 18.72 9.51 9.93
N TYR A 182 18.99 10.49 9.07
CA TYR A 182 18.36 11.82 9.16
C TYR A 182 16.83 11.73 9.05
N ASP A 183 16.33 10.88 8.14
CA ASP A 183 14.91 10.73 7.86
C ASP A 183 14.18 10.10 9.05
N ILE A 184 14.77 9.06 9.65
CA ILE A 184 14.22 8.37 10.83
C ILE A 184 14.33 9.25 12.08
N LYS A 185 15.49 9.87 12.33
CA LYS A 185 15.69 10.78 13.47
C LYS A 185 14.73 11.97 13.42
N SER A 186 14.41 12.47 12.22
CA SER A 186 13.42 13.52 12.05
C SER A 186 12.01 13.08 12.44
N ALA A 187 11.64 11.83 12.13
CA ALA A 187 10.33 11.27 12.52
C ALA A 187 10.25 11.06 14.04
N LEU A 188 11.28 10.47 14.64
CA LEU A 188 11.38 10.29 16.10
C LEU A 188 11.29 11.63 16.84
N ARG A 189 12.00 12.66 16.37
CA ARG A 189 11.95 14.01 16.96
C ARG A 189 10.53 14.60 16.91
N ASP A 190 9.86 14.51 15.77
CA ASP A 190 8.51 15.09 15.62
C ASP A 190 7.44 14.28 16.39
N LEU A 191 7.72 13.00 16.68
CA LEU A 191 6.97 12.17 17.63
C LEU A 191 7.27 12.48 19.10
N GLU A 192 8.20 13.38 19.39
CA GLU A 192 8.67 13.72 20.74
C GLU A 192 9.43 12.58 21.46
N CYS A 193 9.99 11.63 20.71
CA CYS A 193 10.93 10.65 21.23
C CYS A 193 12.33 11.26 21.44
N GLU A 194 13.13 10.67 22.34
CA GLU A 194 14.51 11.10 22.55
C GLU A 194 15.40 10.74 21.36
N VAL A 195 16.17 11.73 20.86
CA VAL A 195 17.07 11.56 19.72
C VAL A 195 18.35 12.37 19.93
N GLU A 196 19.50 11.71 19.80
CA GLU A 196 20.79 12.39 19.71
C GLU A 196 20.96 13.04 18.33
N LEU A 197 20.91 14.37 18.30
CA LEU A 197 21.20 15.17 17.11
C LEU A 197 22.67 15.60 17.14
N ILE A 198 23.42 15.16 16.13
CA ILE A 198 24.81 15.59 15.93
C ILE A 198 24.77 16.84 15.02
N GLU A 199 25.18 17.99 15.54
CA GLU A 199 25.36 19.20 14.74
C GLU A 199 26.53 19.00 13.76
N ARG A 200 26.21 18.84 12.47
CA ARG A 200 27.23 18.65 11.42
C ARG A 200 27.85 19.96 10.94
N TRP A 201 27.28 21.11 11.29
CA TRP A 201 27.79 22.42 10.91
C TRP A 201 28.39 23.16 12.10
N THR A 202 29.72 23.12 12.22
CA THR A 202 30.49 23.99 13.13
C THR A 202 30.90 25.23 12.35
N GLY A 203 29.95 26.11 12.06
CA GLY A 203 30.26 27.34 11.34
C GLY A 203 31.21 28.22 12.12
N LYS A 204 32.47 28.29 11.70
CA LYS A 204 33.34 29.39 12.11
C LYS A 204 32.87 30.61 11.33
N GLY A 205 32.10 31.48 11.98
CA GLY A 205 31.56 32.70 11.39
C GLY A 205 32.69 33.52 10.75
N GLY A 206 32.72 33.54 9.41
CA GLY A 206 33.52 34.51 8.68
C GLY A 206 32.86 35.87 8.85
N ALA A 207 33.61 36.86 9.33
CA ALA A 207 33.13 38.23 9.38
C ALA A 207 32.71 38.66 7.96
N LEU A 208 31.49 39.16 7.83
CA LEU A 208 31.03 39.82 6.62
C LEU A 208 31.75 41.18 6.59
N ASN A 209 32.72 41.31 5.68
CA ASN A 209 33.43 42.57 5.42
C ASN A 209 32.53 43.57 4.67
#